data_AF-A0A523U860-F1
#
_entry.id   AF-A0A523U860-F1
#
_cell.length_a   1.000
_cell.length_b   1.000
_cell.length_c   1.000
_cell.angle_alpha   90.00
_cell.angle_beta   90.00
_cell.angle_gamma   90.00
#
_symmetry.space_group_name_H-M   'P 1'
#
loop_
_entity.id
_entity.type
_entity.pdbx_description
1 polymer ?
#
loop_
_entity_poly.entity_id
_entity_poly.type
_entity_poly.pdbx_seq_one_letter_code
_entity_poly.pdbx_strand_id
1 'polypeptide(L)'
;MQLNCAFIADAHLATDERERAGAFADFVRASAGKFDILVLVGDIFDLWLGPSFLGFPAYRDVFTAFHERAAQAKRTIFVPGNRDFLFDASTAQYVGMELAQDAAVIRMGERKALATHGDLLCGRDWRYQIYRRLIHMDVLMRFTRWLPRSLAYGIGALMQAGSRIEKKLKGSSSMDVDAATAARFFAGRDPRLPGSARRLAPRGGFDAIVCGHVHTGRIIEDSRNGQPRCLVTLPPWTPEKPGIMWNGESFTEIVNSER
;
A
#
# COMPACT_ATOMS: atom_id res chain seq x y z
N MET A 1 -7.18 -22.19 -12.02
CA MET A 1 -6.07 -21.33 -12.48
C MET A 1 -5.43 -20.70 -11.25
N GLN A 2 -4.13 -20.83 -11.13
CA GLN A 2 -3.34 -20.22 -10.05
C GLN A 2 -3.15 -18.75 -10.43
N LEU A 3 -3.60 -17.82 -9.58
CA LEU A 3 -3.48 -16.39 -9.85
C LEU A 3 -2.10 -15.91 -9.41
N ASN A 4 -1.38 -15.26 -10.32
CA ASN A 4 -0.12 -14.60 -9.98
C ASN A 4 -0.41 -13.19 -9.47
N CYS A 5 0.18 -12.84 -8.34
CA CYS A 5 -0.02 -11.53 -7.75
C CYS A 5 1.29 -10.86 -7.35
N ALA A 6 1.33 -9.55 -7.53
CA ALA A 6 2.44 -8.70 -7.15
C ALA A 6 1.99 -7.70 -6.08
N PHE A 7 2.89 -7.40 -5.15
CA PHE A 7 2.68 -6.49 -4.02
C PHE A 7 3.76 -5.41 -4.05
N ILE A 8 3.33 -4.16 -4.01
CA ILE A 8 4.19 -2.97 -4.15
C ILE A 8 3.75 -1.92 -3.16
N ALA A 9 4.70 -1.21 -2.55
CA ALA A 9 4.40 -0.11 -1.63
C ALA A 9 5.44 0.99 -1.76
N ASP A 10 5.16 2.13 -1.12
CA ASP A 10 6.17 3.14 -0.80
C ASP A 10 6.92 3.66 -2.04
N ALA A 11 6.19 3.82 -3.15
CA ALA A 11 6.74 4.38 -4.38
C ALA A 11 6.99 5.89 -4.27
N HIS A 12 6.24 6.59 -3.42
CA HIS A 12 6.38 8.01 -3.14
C HIS A 12 6.54 8.86 -4.40
N LEU A 13 5.62 8.69 -5.36
CA LEU A 13 5.60 9.47 -6.58
C LEU A 13 5.25 10.92 -6.26
N ALA A 14 6.20 11.83 -6.44
CA ALA A 14 5.97 13.26 -6.28
C ALA A 14 5.31 13.87 -7.52
N THR A 15 4.60 14.99 -7.35
CA THR A 15 3.84 15.65 -8.42
C THR A 15 4.72 16.27 -9.52
N ASP A 16 6.01 16.45 -9.24
CA ASP A 16 7.05 17.06 -10.07
C ASP A 16 8.10 16.06 -10.58
N GLU A 17 8.14 14.83 -10.06
CA GLU A 17 9.10 13.78 -10.48
C GLU A 17 8.58 12.93 -11.65
N ARG A 18 8.53 13.52 -12.85
CA ARG A 18 7.99 12.85 -14.05
C ARG A 18 8.75 11.59 -14.45
N GLU A 19 10.07 11.57 -14.30
CA GLU A 19 10.89 10.41 -14.68
C GLU A 19 10.56 9.19 -13.80
N ARG A 20 10.52 9.38 -12.48
CA ARG A 20 10.16 8.33 -11.52
C ARG A 20 8.74 7.81 -11.78
N ALA A 21 7.80 8.72 -12.03
CA ALA A 21 6.42 8.35 -12.34
C ALA A 21 6.29 7.62 -13.69
N GLY A 22 7.06 8.02 -14.70
CA GLY A 22 7.15 7.32 -15.98
C GLY A 22 7.67 5.88 -15.82
N ALA A 23 8.78 5.71 -15.09
CA ALA A 23 9.31 4.38 -14.78
C ALA A 23 8.31 3.49 -14.02
N PHE A 24 7.53 4.08 -13.11
CA PHE A 24 6.46 3.37 -12.43
C PHE A 24 5.32 2.98 -13.39
N ALA A 25 4.91 3.89 -14.28
CA ALA A 25 3.91 3.61 -15.30
C ALA A 25 4.34 2.47 -16.24
N ASP A 26 5.59 2.46 -16.68
CA ASP A 26 6.15 1.40 -17.52
C ASP A 26 6.17 0.05 -16.80
N PHE A 27 6.54 0.06 -15.52
CA PHE A 27 6.40 -1.13 -14.68
C PHE A 27 4.93 -1.61 -14.62
N VAL A 28 3.97 -0.72 -14.39
CA VAL A 28 2.54 -1.08 -14.31
C VAL A 28 2.07 -1.72 -15.62
N ARG A 29 2.48 -1.18 -16.78
CA ARG A 29 2.17 -1.77 -18.09
C ARG A 29 2.77 -3.17 -18.24
N ALA A 30 4.06 -3.31 -17.97
CA ALA A 30 4.75 -4.59 -18.07
C ALA A 30 4.16 -5.65 -17.11
N SER A 31 3.68 -5.21 -15.94
CA SER A 31 3.06 -6.08 -14.94
C SER A 31 1.79 -6.75 -15.44
N ALA A 32 1.08 -6.18 -16.43
CA ALA A 32 -0.16 -6.73 -16.98
C ALA A 32 0.07 -8.08 -17.69
N GLY A 33 1.23 -8.27 -18.31
CA GLY A 33 1.62 -9.54 -18.92
C GLY A 33 2.08 -10.61 -17.92
N LYS A 34 2.40 -10.23 -16.67
CA LYS A 34 3.02 -11.11 -15.66
C LYS A 34 2.08 -11.48 -14.51
N PHE A 35 1.22 -10.55 -14.10
CA PHE A 35 0.43 -10.68 -12.87
C PHE A 35 -1.06 -10.39 -13.13
N ASP A 36 -1.92 -11.27 -12.63
CA ASP A 36 -3.37 -11.11 -12.68
C ASP A 36 -3.87 -10.05 -11.72
N ILE A 37 -3.20 -9.93 -10.57
CA ILE A 37 -3.54 -8.97 -9.52
C ILE A 37 -2.29 -8.18 -9.14
N LEU A 38 -2.37 -6.86 -9.24
CA LEU A 38 -1.38 -5.94 -8.70
C LEU A 38 -1.95 -5.30 -7.43
N VAL A 39 -1.29 -5.48 -6.30
CA VAL A 39 -1.71 -4.96 -5.00
C VAL A 39 -0.77 -3.83 -4.59
N LEU A 40 -1.32 -2.63 -4.51
CA LEU A 40 -0.62 -1.42 -4.10
C LEU A 40 -0.89 -1.18 -2.61
N VAL A 41 0.13 -1.33 -1.77
CA VAL A 41 0.05 -1.40 -0.31
C VAL A 41 0.50 -0.07 0.33
N GLY A 42 -0.08 1.02 -0.19
CA GLY A 42 0.01 2.37 0.34
C GLY A 42 1.28 3.12 -0.01
N ASP A 43 1.24 4.44 0.21
CA ASP A 43 2.33 5.39 -0.02
C ASP A 43 2.88 5.33 -1.47
N ILE A 44 1.99 5.08 -2.43
CA ILE A 44 2.31 5.15 -3.87
C ILE A 44 2.53 6.60 -4.28
N PHE A 45 1.69 7.50 -3.79
CA PHE A 45 1.87 8.94 -4.00
C PHE A 45 2.53 9.57 -2.78
N ASP A 46 3.54 10.42 -3.00
CA ASP A 46 4.22 11.11 -1.90
C ASP A 46 3.28 12.06 -1.13
N LEU A 47 2.27 12.56 -1.84
CA LEU A 47 1.19 13.37 -1.31
C LEU A 47 -0.08 13.17 -2.14
N TRP A 48 -1.19 12.88 -1.47
CA TRP A 48 -2.51 12.89 -2.11
C TRP A 48 -3.53 13.63 -1.24
N LEU A 49 -4.08 14.74 -1.76
CA LEU A 49 -5.10 15.53 -1.05
C LEU A 49 -6.45 15.53 -1.76
N GLY A 50 -6.68 14.54 -2.61
CA GLY A 50 -7.96 14.31 -3.28
C GLY A 50 -7.91 14.49 -4.80
N PRO A 51 -9.09 14.43 -5.46
CA PRO A 51 -9.18 14.31 -6.92
C PRO A 51 -8.54 15.44 -7.73
N SER A 52 -8.31 16.61 -7.14
CA SER A 52 -7.60 17.72 -7.81
C SER A 52 -6.16 17.36 -8.23
N PHE A 53 -5.58 16.32 -7.59
CA PHE A 53 -4.26 15.78 -7.89
C PHE A 53 -4.22 14.93 -9.17
N LEU A 54 -5.37 14.46 -9.68
CA LEU A 54 -5.45 13.75 -10.97
C LEU A 54 -4.87 14.56 -12.14
N GLY A 55 -4.88 15.89 -12.03
CA GLY A 55 -4.37 16.79 -13.05
C GLY A 55 -2.86 17.03 -13.04
N PHE A 56 -2.10 16.48 -12.09
CA PHE A 56 -0.65 16.66 -12.07
C PHE A 56 0.01 15.89 -13.22
N PRO A 57 0.89 16.53 -14.02
CA PRO A 57 1.50 15.88 -15.19
C PRO A 57 2.25 14.59 -14.86
N ALA A 58 2.95 14.52 -13.72
CA ALA A 58 3.68 13.30 -13.33
C ALA A 58 2.75 12.09 -13.16
N TYR A 59 1.50 12.28 -12.73
CA TYR A 59 0.59 11.17 -12.46
C TYR A 59 -0.22 10.73 -13.68
N ARG A 60 -0.26 11.53 -14.75
CA ARG A 60 -1.06 11.23 -15.94
C ARG A 60 -0.71 9.87 -16.54
N ASP A 61 0.58 9.60 -16.71
CA ASP A 61 1.04 8.36 -17.34
C ASP A 61 0.80 7.15 -16.43
N VAL A 62 0.88 7.35 -15.12
CA VAL A 62 0.58 6.32 -14.10
C VAL A 62 -0.90 5.92 -14.15
N PHE A 63 -1.81 6.90 -14.18
CA PHE A 63 -3.25 6.60 -14.29
C PHE A 63 -3.60 5.98 -15.63
N THR A 64 -2.94 6.41 -16.71
CA THR A 64 -3.10 5.80 -18.03
C THR A 64 -2.67 4.32 -18.00
N ALA A 65 -1.54 4.01 -17.37
CA ALA A 65 -1.08 2.63 -17.22
C ALA A 65 -2.06 1.76 -16.40
N PHE A 66 -2.70 2.31 -15.37
CA PHE A 66 -3.75 1.58 -14.64
C PHE A 66 -4.98 1.30 -15.50
N HIS A 67 -5.41 2.27 -16.32
CA HIS A 67 -6.49 2.05 -17.28
C HIS A 67 -6.16 0.98 -18.31
N GLU A 68 -4.96 1.02 -18.88
CA GLU A 68 -4.49 0.01 -19.84
C GLU A 68 -4.45 -1.39 -19.23
N ARG A 69 -4.03 -1.50 -17.95
CA ARG A 69 -4.07 -2.75 -17.21
C ARG A 69 -5.50 -3.24 -16.97
N ALA A 70 -6.41 -2.34 -16.58
CA ALA A 70 -7.83 -2.67 -16.40
C ALA A 70 -8.49 -3.12 -17.71
N ALA A 71 -8.15 -2.49 -18.85
CA ALA A 71 -8.64 -2.87 -20.18
C ALA A 71 -8.22 -4.30 -20.59
N GLN A 72 -7.12 -4.81 -20.03
CA GLN A 72 -6.67 -6.19 -20.20
C GLN A 72 -7.33 -7.17 -19.20
N ALA A 73 -8.40 -6.76 -18.52
CA ALA A 73 -9.08 -7.50 -17.46
C ALA A 73 -8.14 -7.92 -16.29
N LYS A 74 -7.06 -7.16 -16.07
CA LYS A 74 -6.13 -7.36 -14.96
C LYS A 74 -6.53 -6.45 -13.79
N ARG A 75 -6.54 -7.00 -12.58
CA ARG A 75 -6.99 -6.28 -11.39
C ARG A 75 -5.84 -5.48 -10.79
N THR A 76 -6.19 -4.30 -10.27
CA THR A 76 -5.32 -3.46 -9.47
C THR A 76 -6.07 -3.09 -8.19
N ILE A 77 -5.55 -3.51 -7.04
CA ILE A 77 -6.17 -3.27 -5.73
C ILE A 77 -5.29 -2.28 -4.98
N PHE A 78 -5.87 -1.15 -4.58
CA PHE A 78 -5.19 -0.10 -3.85
C PHE A 78 -5.62 -0.12 -2.38
N VAL A 79 -4.64 -0.30 -1.50
CA VAL A 79 -4.77 -0.14 -0.05
C VAL A 79 -4.09 1.18 0.31
N PRO A 80 -4.82 2.22 0.75
CA PRO A 80 -4.23 3.51 1.06
C PRO A 80 -3.20 3.43 2.19
N GLY A 81 -2.13 4.23 2.06
CA GLY A 81 -1.12 4.45 3.09
C GLY A 81 -1.33 5.76 3.83
N ASN A 82 -0.31 6.18 4.57
CA ASN A 82 -0.39 7.38 5.40
C ASN A 82 -0.20 8.69 4.62
N ARG A 83 0.32 8.64 3.39
CA ARG A 83 0.48 9.80 2.50
C ARG A 83 -0.63 9.94 1.49
N ASP A 84 -1.30 8.85 1.18
CA ASP A 84 -2.34 8.74 0.18
C ASP A 84 -3.70 8.27 0.71
N PHE A 85 -3.93 8.46 2.02
CA PHE A 85 -5.16 8.10 2.72
C PHE A 85 -6.45 8.77 2.20
N LEU A 86 -6.35 9.93 1.54
CA LEU A 86 -7.50 10.61 0.92
C LEU A 86 -7.88 10.03 -0.46
N PHE A 87 -7.18 8.99 -0.91
CA PHE A 87 -7.53 8.29 -2.14
C PHE A 87 -8.80 7.47 -1.90
N ASP A 88 -9.85 7.80 -2.64
CA ASP A 88 -11.20 7.30 -2.40
C ASP A 88 -11.69 6.34 -3.48
N ALA A 89 -12.85 5.72 -3.24
CA ALA A 89 -13.44 4.74 -4.14
C ALA A 89 -13.82 5.35 -5.50
N SER A 90 -14.24 6.62 -5.53
CA SER A 90 -14.59 7.31 -6.78
C SER A 90 -13.37 7.52 -7.67
N THR A 91 -12.23 7.86 -7.06
CA THR A 91 -10.94 8.04 -7.73
C THR A 91 -10.42 6.68 -8.19
N ALA A 92 -10.45 5.66 -7.33
CA ALA A 92 -10.03 4.30 -7.67
C ALA A 92 -10.79 3.80 -8.91
N GLN A 93 -12.12 3.89 -8.89
CA GLN A 93 -12.95 3.51 -10.03
C GLN A 93 -12.62 4.35 -11.27
N TYR A 94 -12.45 5.67 -11.09
CA TYR A 94 -12.11 6.58 -12.19
C TYR A 94 -10.80 6.20 -12.87
N VAL A 95 -9.80 5.65 -12.17
CA VAL A 95 -8.50 5.25 -12.74
C VAL A 95 -8.37 3.75 -13.04
N GLY A 96 -9.47 3.00 -12.96
CA GLY A 96 -9.47 1.55 -13.26
C GLY A 96 -8.90 0.66 -12.15
N MET A 97 -9.00 1.09 -10.89
CA MET A 97 -8.56 0.33 -9.71
C MET A 97 -9.72 0.00 -8.76
N GLU A 98 -9.48 -0.97 -7.89
CA GLU A 98 -10.33 -1.32 -6.75
C GLU A 98 -9.76 -0.71 -5.46
N LEU A 99 -10.60 -0.07 -4.63
CA LEU A 99 -10.18 0.42 -3.32
C LEU A 99 -10.45 -0.61 -2.23
N ALA A 100 -9.44 -0.93 -1.42
CA ALA A 100 -9.58 -1.70 -0.21
C ALA A 100 -9.27 -0.83 1.01
N GLN A 101 -10.31 -0.47 1.78
CA GLN A 101 -10.16 0.35 2.97
C GLN A 101 -9.33 -0.38 4.04
N ASP A 102 -8.15 0.19 4.33
CA ASP A 102 -7.12 -0.24 5.30
C ASP A 102 -6.42 -1.57 5.02
N ALA A 103 -7.12 -2.56 4.44
CA ALA A 103 -6.56 -3.85 4.10
C ALA A 103 -7.34 -4.57 2.99
N ALA A 104 -6.61 -5.34 2.18
CA ALA A 104 -7.15 -6.26 1.19
C ALA A 104 -6.88 -7.72 1.59
N VAL A 105 -7.82 -8.62 1.32
CA VAL A 105 -7.60 -10.05 1.46
C VAL A 105 -7.43 -10.66 0.07
N ILE A 106 -6.24 -11.17 -0.21
CA ILE A 106 -5.85 -11.73 -1.50
C ILE A 106 -5.85 -13.25 -1.40
N ARG A 107 -6.63 -13.91 -2.26
CA ARG A 107 -6.65 -15.37 -2.37
C ARG A 107 -5.61 -15.81 -3.39
N MET A 108 -4.70 -16.68 -2.96
CA MET A 108 -3.55 -17.17 -3.73
C MET A 108 -3.65 -18.70 -3.80
N GLY A 109 -4.67 -19.20 -4.49
CA GLY A 109 -5.07 -20.61 -4.42
C GLY A 109 -5.76 -20.93 -3.09
N GLU A 110 -5.22 -21.90 -2.36
CA GLU A 110 -5.73 -22.28 -1.03
C GLU A 110 -5.28 -21.34 0.08
N ARG A 111 -4.22 -20.54 -0.17
CA ARG A 111 -3.69 -19.57 0.79
C ARG A 111 -4.37 -18.21 0.70
N LYS A 112 -4.37 -17.48 1.81
CA LYS A 112 -4.89 -16.11 1.93
C LYS A 112 -3.83 -15.18 2.49
N ALA A 113 -3.55 -14.09 1.79
CA ALA A 113 -2.73 -12.99 2.28
C ALA A 113 -3.60 -11.81 2.72
N LEU A 114 -3.30 -11.24 3.88
CA LEU A 114 -3.78 -9.93 4.30
C LEU A 114 -2.76 -8.88 3.86
N ALA A 115 -3.10 -8.06 2.87
CA ALA A 115 -2.29 -6.91 2.47
C ALA A 115 -2.77 -5.66 3.22
N THR A 116 -1.88 -4.96 3.90
CA THR A 116 -2.19 -3.72 4.64
C THR A 116 -0.99 -2.80 4.65
N HIS A 117 -1.17 -1.47 4.65
CA HIS A 117 -0.03 -0.55 4.57
C HIS A 117 1.03 -0.80 5.66
N GLY A 118 0.62 -1.07 6.90
CA GLY A 118 1.51 -1.49 7.98
C GLY A 118 1.72 -0.46 9.08
N ASP A 119 1.31 0.79 8.86
CA ASP A 119 1.27 1.85 9.86
C ASP A 119 0.45 1.47 11.11
N LEU A 120 -0.59 0.64 10.93
CA LEU A 120 -1.41 0.07 12.01
C LEU A 120 -0.69 -1.05 12.80
N LEU A 121 0.31 -1.70 12.21
CA LEU A 121 1.15 -2.69 12.89
C LEU A 121 2.11 -2.00 13.88
N CYS A 122 2.54 -0.77 13.57
CA CYS A 122 3.45 0.05 14.37
C CYS A 122 2.77 0.70 15.60
N GLY A 123 2.09 -0.08 16.44
CA GLY A 123 1.31 0.48 17.55
C GLY A 123 2.11 1.05 18.73
N ARG A 124 3.43 1.22 18.61
CA ARG A 124 4.24 2.00 19.57
C ARG A 124 4.17 3.50 19.29
N ASP A 125 3.74 3.94 18.09
CA ASP A 125 3.58 5.36 17.77
C ASP A 125 2.15 5.86 18.03
N TRP A 126 1.81 6.04 19.31
CA TRP A 126 0.49 6.53 19.72
C TRP A 126 0.16 7.93 19.17
N ARG A 127 1.18 8.77 18.93
CA ARG A 127 1.00 10.13 18.37
C ARG A 127 0.53 10.03 16.92
N TYR A 128 1.16 9.15 16.13
CA TYR A 128 0.73 8.86 14.78
C TYR A 128 -0.70 8.29 14.75
N GLN A 129 -1.05 7.39 15.67
CA GLN A 129 -2.41 6.83 15.74
C GLN A 129 -3.49 7.89 16.05
N ILE A 130 -3.19 8.89 16.89
CA ILE A 130 -4.09 10.02 17.13
C ILE A 130 -4.18 10.90 15.88
N TYR A 131 -3.04 11.27 15.30
CA TYR A 131 -2.99 12.05 14.07
C TYR A 131 -3.79 11.39 12.94
N ARG A 132 -3.62 10.08 12.74
CA ARG A 132 -4.39 9.27 11.79
C ARG A 132 -5.89 9.39 12.02
N ARG A 133 -6.37 9.36 13.27
CA ARG A 133 -7.81 9.53 13.57
C ARG A 133 -8.31 10.92 13.22
N LEU A 134 -7.50 11.96 13.46
CA LEU A 134 -7.85 13.34 13.15
C LEU A 134 -7.95 13.58 11.63
N ILE A 135 -6.97 13.08 10.85
CA ILE A 135 -6.97 13.30 9.40
C ILE A 135 -8.05 12.49 8.66
N HIS A 136 -8.49 11.36 9.23
CA HIS A 136 -9.58 10.55 8.70
C HIS A 136 -10.98 11.02 9.13
N MET A 137 -11.11 12.19 9.76
CA MET A 137 -12.44 12.73 10.04
C MET A 137 -13.14 13.10 8.73
N ASP A 138 -14.33 12.53 8.50
CA ASP A 138 -15.10 12.71 7.25
C ASP A 138 -15.26 14.17 6.84
N VAL A 139 -15.44 15.07 7.81
CA VAL A 139 -15.58 16.51 7.57
C VAL A 139 -14.31 17.09 6.93
N LEU A 140 -13.14 16.73 7.44
CA LEU A 140 -11.87 17.20 6.91
C LEU A 140 -11.60 16.61 5.52
N MET A 141 -11.86 15.30 5.33
CA MET A 141 -11.72 14.65 4.03
C MET A 141 -12.66 15.22 2.98
N ARG A 142 -13.87 15.64 3.37
CA ARG A 142 -14.83 16.24 2.46
C ARG A 142 -14.43 17.67 2.10
N PHE A 143 -13.79 18.40 3.01
CA PHE A 143 -13.27 19.74 2.76
C PHE A 143 -12.14 19.75 1.73
N THR A 144 -11.20 18.79 1.80
CA THR A 144 -10.07 18.71 0.85
C THR A 144 -10.50 18.58 -0.60
N ARG A 145 -11.68 17.99 -0.88
CA ARG A 145 -12.24 17.89 -2.24
C ARG A 145 -12.54 19.24 -2.89
N TRP A 146 -12.84 20.26 -2.08
CA TRP A 146 -13.20 21.60 -2.57
C TRP A 146 -11.99 22.53 -2.67
N LEU A 147 -10.81 22.08 -2.23
CA LEU A 147 -9.61 22.91 -2.26
C LEU A 147 -9.10 23.07 -3.70
N PRO A 148 -8.79 24.30 -4.14
CA PRO A 148 -8.01 24.53 -5.33
C PRO A 148 -6.69 23.75 -5.26
N ARG A 149 -6.23 23.22 -6.40
CA ARG A 149 -5.03 22.37 -6.49
C ARG A 149 -3.80 23.00 -5.82
N SER A 150 -3.58 24.31 -6.02
CA SER A 150 -2.45 25.04 -5.44
C SER A 150 -2.50 25.10 -3.92
N LEU A 151 -3.68 25.33 -3.34
CA LEU A 151 -3.88 25.38 -1.89
C LEU A 151 -3.71 23.98 -1.28
N ALA A 152 -4.31 22.97 -1.89
CA ALA A 152 -4.14 21.59 -1.47
C ALA A 152 -2.64 21.22 -1.47
N TYR A 153 -1.94 21.43 -2.58
CA TYR A 153 -0.50 21.19 -2.67
C TYR A 153 0.30 21.92 -1.57
N GLY A 154 0.02 23.20 -1.32
CA GLY A 154 0.68 23.97 -0.26
C GLY A 154 0.48 23.38 1.14
N ILE A 155 -0.74 22.99 1.49
CA ILE A 155 -1.04 22.33 2.78
C ILE A 155 -0.26 21.02 2.90
N GLY A 156 -0.27 20.21 1.84
CA GLY A 156 0.42 18.93 1.84
C GLY A 156 1.94 19.08 1.97
N ALA A 157 2.54 20.05 1.30
CA ALA A 157 3.96 20.36 1.42
C ALA A 157 4.34 20.74 2.87
N LEU A 158 3.50 21.49 3.57
CA LEU A 158 3.69 21.82 4.99
C LEU A 158 3.59 20.57 5.89
N MET A 159 2.60 19.71 5.66
CA MET A 159 2.44 18.44 6.41
C MET A 159 3.66 17.54 6.22
N GLN A 160 4.17 17.44 4.98
CA GLN A 160 5.38 16.69 4.66
C GLN A 160 6.61 17.25 5.38
N ALA A 161 6.80 18.57 5.38
CA ALA A 161 7.93 19.21 6.07
C ALA A 161 7.91 18.89 7.57
N GLY A 162 6.74 18.97 8.22
CA GLY A 162 6.57 18.60 9.62
C GLY A 162 6.90 17.13 9.90
N SER A 163 6.42 16.21 9.06
CA SER A 163 6.70 14.77 9.20
C SER A 163 8.20 14.44 9.04
N ARG A 164 8.90 15.10 8.11
CA ARG A 164 10.35 14.92 7.92
C ARG A 164 11.14 15.35 9.16
N ILE A 165 10.73 16.44 9.81
CA ILE A 165 11.32 16.91 11.07
C ILE A 165 11.08 15.89 12.19
N GLU A 166 9.85 15.39 12.32
CA GLU A 166 9.51 14.39 13.34
C GLU A 166 10.28 13.07 13.14
N LYS A 167 10.41 12.58 11.90
CA LYS A 167 11.21 11.38 11.60
C LYS A 167 12.69 11.56 11.96
N LYS A 168 13.28 12.73 11.69
CA LYS A 168 14.66 13.04 12.10
C LYS A 168 14.84 13.04 13.62
N LEU A 169 13.82 13.46 14.36
CA LEU A 169 13.86 13.53 15.82
C LEU A 169 13.60 12.19 16.52
N LYS A 170 12.76 11.31 15.95
CA LYS A 170 12.33 10.06 16.61
C LYS A 170 13.31 8.87 16.48
N GLY A 171 14.25 8.89 15.53
CA GLY A 171 15.10 7.73 15.23
C GLY A 171 14.30 6.54 14.66
N SER A 172 14.91 5.72 13.79
CA SER A 172 14.20 4.71 12.99
C SER A 172 13.61 3.51 13.78
N SER A 173 13.71 3.47 15.11
CA SER A 173 13.30 2.32 15.94
C SER A 173 11.79 2.19 16.16
N SER A 174 10.99 3.19 15.74
CA SER A 174 9.53 3.20 15.93
C SER A 174 8.74 2.47 14.82
N MET A 175 9.38 2.09 13.71
CA MET A 175 8.71 1.53 12.53
C MET A 175 8.88 0.01 12.39
N ASP A 176 9.38 -0.69 13.42
CA ASP A 176 9.60 -2.14 13.34
C ASP A 176 8.30 -2.93 13.59
N VAL A 177 8.12 -4.01 12.83
CA VAL A 177 7.02 -4.97 13.02
C VAL A 177 7.61 -6.23 13.63
N ASP A 178 7.35 -6.42 14.92
CA ASP A 178 7.82 -7.60 15.64
C ASP A 178 6.98 -8.86 15.32
N ALA A 179 7.61 -10.02 15.45
CA ALA A 179 6.94 -11.31 15.26
C ALA A 179 5.73 -11.51 16.21
N ALA A 180 5.73 -10.83 17.36
CA ALA A 180 4.62 -10.83 18.30
C ALA A 180 3.38 -10.10 17.74
N THR A 181 3.56 -8.93 17.11
CA THR A 181 2.49 -8.17 16.46
C THR A 181 1.94 -8.97 15.28
N ALA A 182 2.80 -9.55 14.45
CA ALA A 182 2.37 -10.43 13.37
C ALA A 182 1.53 -11.61 13.91
N ALA A 183 1.98 -12.28 14.98
CA ALA A 183 1.23 -13.38 15.60
C ALA A 183 -0.16 -12.97 16.11
N ARG A 184 -0.31 -11.76 16.66
CA ARG A 184 -1.61 -11.22 17.10
C ARG A 184 -2.54 -10.93 15.93
N PHE A 185 -2.00 -10.40 14.84
CA PHE A 185 -2.74 -10.15 13.59
C PHE A 185 -3.21 -11.46 12.95
N PHE A 186 -2.32 -12.45 12.84
CA PHE A 186 -2.69 -13.79 12.33
C PHE A 186 -3.80 -14.44 13.16
N ALA A 187 -3.79 -14.23 14.48
CA ALA A 187 -4.81 -14.78 15.35
C ALA A 187 -6.13 -13.98 15.34
N GLY A 188 -6.23 -12.88 14.59
CA GLY A 188 -7.41 -12.02 14.58
C GLY A 188 -7.68 -11.31 15.92
N ARG A 189 -6.71 -11.32 16.84
CA ARG A 189 -6.86 -10.88 18.24
C ARG A 189 -6.28 -9.49 18.49
N ASP A 190 -5.71 -8.85 17.48
CA ASP A 190 -5.19 -7.50 17.64
C ASP A 190 -6.32 -6.46 17.52
N PRO A 191 -6.58 -5.63 18.55
CA PRO A 191 -7.58 -4.56 18.46
C PRO A 191 -7.19 -3.47 17.44
N ARG A 192 -5.92 -3.44 16.99
CA ARG A 192 -5.42 -2.54 15.93
C ARG A 192 -5.68 -3.09 14.52
N LEU A 193 -6.15 -4.34 14.38
CA LEU A 193 -6.60 -4.84 13.09
C LEU A 193 -7.66 -3.90 12.52
N PRO A 194 -7.54 -3.50 11.24
CA PRO A 194 -8.60 -2.78 10.57
C PRO A 194 -9.95 -3.47 10.75
N GLY A 195 -11.03 -2.69 10.84
CA GLY A 195 -12.38 -3.25 10.99
C GLY A 195 -12.73 -4.24 9.87
N SER A 196 -12.24 -4.00 8.65
CA SER A 196 -12.32 -4.91 7.51
C SER A 196 -11.59 -6.24 7.78
N ALA A 197 -10.33 -6.18 8.21
CA ALA A 197 -9.54 -7.36 8.57
C ALA A 197 -10.12 -8.14 9.77
N ARG A 198 -10.61 -7.44 10.80
CA ARG A 198 -11.22 -8.04 12.00
C ARG A 198 -12.54 -8.75 11.70
N ARG A 199 -13.31 -8.26 10.72
CA ARG A 199 -14.53 -8.94 10.24
C ARG A 199 -14.21 -10.20 9.43
N LEU A 200 -13.03 -10.28 8.81
CA LEU A 200 -12.62 -11.38 7.94
C LEU A 200 -11.79 -12.44 8.66
N ALA A 201 -11.03 -12.08 9.70
CA ALA A 201 -10.21 -12.99 10.49
C ALA A 201 -10.94 -14.20 11.11
N PRO A 202 -12.20 -14.10 11.60
CA PRO A 202 -12.92 -15.23 12.20
C PRO A 202 -13.32 -16.34 11.20
N ARG A 203 -13.26 -16.09 9.88
CA ARG A 203 -13.70 -17.04 8.83
C ARG A 203 -12.56 -17.92 8.27
N GLY A 204 -11.56 -18.22 9.10
CA GLY A 204 -10.47 -19.15 8.77
C GLY A 204 -9.09 -18.51 8.61
N GLY A 205 -8.78 -17.42 9.33
CA GLY A 205 -7.42 -16.88 9.45
C GLY A 205 -6.78 -16.37 8.15
N PHE A 206 -5.54 -15.89 8.28
CA PHE A 206 -4.65 -15.53 7.17
C PHE A 206 -3.38 -16.38 7.25
N ASP A 207 -2.89 -16.82 6.09
CA ASP A 207 -1.63 -17.56 5.96
C ASP A 207 -0.45 -16.62 5.76
N ALA A 208 -0.71 -15.42 5.24
CA ALA A 208 0.31 -14.39 5.09
C ALA A 208 -0.19 -13.01 5.49
N ILE A 209 0.72 -12.17 5.96
CA ILE A 209 0.52 -10.73 6.13
C ILE A 209 1.55 -10.05 5.25
N VAL A 210 1.12 -9.18 4.35
CA VAL A 210 1.96 -8.36 3.49
C VAL A 210 1.80 -6.90 3.90
N CYS A 211 2.90 -6.22 4.22
CA CYS A 211 2.86 -4.81 4.59
C CYS A 211 4.01 -3.98 4.02
N GLY A 212 3.72 -2.73 3.69
CA GLY A 212 4.73 -1.71 3.37
C GLY A 212 5.20 -1.00 4.65
N HIS A 213 5.45 0.31 4.56
CA HIS A 213 5.73 1.26 5.65
C HIS A 213 7.05 1.04 6.43
N VAL A 214 7.43 -0.23 6.67
CA VAL A 214 8.63 -0.63 7.42
C VAL A 214 9.89 -0.58 6.54
N HIS A 215 9.72 -0.61 5.22
CA HIS A 215 10.79 -0.43 4.21
C HIS A 215 11.93 -1.46 4.28
N THR A 216 11.64 -2.69 4.70
CA THR A 216 12.69 -3.70 4.96
C THR A 216 12.83 -4.79 3.90
N GLY A 217 11.80 -5.09 3.10
CA GLY A 217 11.90 -6.12 2.06
C GLY A 217 12.15 -7.54 2.59
N ARG A 218 11.57 -7.91 3.73
CA ARG A 218 11.84 -9.21 4.40
C ARG A 218 10.70 -10.18 4.18
N ILE A 219 11.04 -11.45 3.99
CA ILE A 219 10.11 -12.57 3.99
C ILE A 219 10.47 -13.44 5.20
N ILE A 220 9.56 -13.51 6.17
CA ILE A 220 9.74 -14.25 7.42
C ILE A 220 8.70 -15.36 7.44
N GLU A 221 9.16 -16.59 7.23
CA GLU A 221 8.33 -17.77 7.37
C GLU A 221 8.38 -18.28 8.81
N ASP A 222 7.21 -18.54 9.39
CA ASP A 222 7.04 -19.14 10.70
C ASP A 222 6.04 -20.30 10.57
N SER A 223 6.25 -21.37 11.31
CA SER A 223 5.31 -22.49 11.37
C SER A 223 4.85 -22.66 12.81
N ARG A 224 3.73 -22.03 13.17
CA ARG A 224 3.12 -22.21 14.49
C ARG A 224 1.96 -23.18 14.41
N ASN A 225 2.01 -24.21 15.25
CA ASN A 225 0.98 -25.25 15.35
C ASN A 225 0.73 -25.99 14.03
N GLY A 226 1.77 -26.18 13.21
CA GLY A 226 1.68 -26.88 11.92
C GLY A 226 0.99 -26.10 10.80
N GLN A 227 0.59 -24.84 11.02
CA GLN A 227 0.09 -23.96 9.96
C GLN A 227 1.22 -23.02 9.48
N PRO A 228 1.57 -23.01 8.19
CA PRO A 228 2.55 -22.08 7.65
C PRO A 228 1.99 -20.65 7.72
N ARG A 229 2.79 -19.75 8.30
CA ARG A 229 2.49 -18.32 8.40
C ARG A 229 3.65 -17.52 7.84
N CYS A 230 3.36 -16.52 7.03
CA CYS A 230 4.40 -15.71 6.38
C CYS A 230 4.17 -14.22 6.65
N LEU A 231 5.14 -13.55 7.26
CA LEU A 231 5.18 -12.09 7.32
C LEU A 231 6.07 -11.59 6.19
N VAL A 232 5.50 -10.75 5.33
CA VAL A 232 6.17 -10.15 4.19
C VAL A 232 6.18 -8.64 4.39
N THR A 233 7.36 -8.04 4.55
CA THR A 233 7.52 -6.59 4.51
C THR A 233 8.04 -6.17 3.13
N LEU A 234 7.40 -5.18 2.53
CA LEU A 234 7.75 -4.70 1.20
C LEU A 234 8.95 -3.73 1.29
N PRO A 235 9.85 -3.76 0.30
CA PRO A 235 10.83 -2.70 0.14
C PRO A 235 10.15 -1.45 -0.44
N PRO A 236 10.76 -0.26 -0.30
CA PRO A 236 10.39 0.89 -1.11
C PRO A 236 10.52 0.55 -2.59
N TRP A 237 9.55 0.98 -3.40
CA TRP A 237 9.61 0.70 -4.84
C TRP A 237 10.82 1.41 -5.48
N THR A 238 11.58 0.62 -6.26
CA THR A 238 12.50 1.11 -7.28
C THR A 238 12.32 0.32 -8.58
N PRO A 239 12.76 0.85 -9.73
CA PRO A 239 12.71 0.10 -10.99
C PRO A 239 13.43 -1.26 -10.95
N GLU A 240 14.50 -1.38 -10.16
CA GLU A 240 15.31 -2.58 -9.99
C GLU A 240 14.69 -3.57 -8.99
N LYS A 241 14.04 -3.05 -7.94
CA LYS A 241 13.39 -3.83 -6.87
C LYS A 241 11.94 -3.36 -6.70
N PRO A 242 11.06 -3.67 -7.65
CA PRO A 242 9.71 -3.11 -7.65
C PRO A 242 8.80 -3.69 -6.55
N GLY A 243 9.11 -4.85 -5.98
CA GLY A 243 8.31 -5.39 -4.89
C GLY A 243 8.45 -6.90 -4.74
N ILE A 244 7.40 -7.53 -4.21
CA ILE A 244 7.37 -8.97 -3.93
C ILE A 244 6.19 -9.57 -4.68
N MET A 245 6.37 -10.77 -5.23
CA MET A 245 5.33 -11.53 -5.91
C MET A 245 5.05 -12.85 -5.23
N TRP A 246 3.85 -13.37 -5.45
CA TRP A 246 3.50 -14.77 -5.23
C TRP A 246 3.57 -15.51 -6.56
N ASN A 247 4.45 -16.50 -6.66
CA ASN A 247 4.69 -17.28 -7.88
C ASN A 247 3.81 -18.54 -8.01
N GLY A 248 2.94 -18.78 -7.03
CA GLY A 248 2.13 -19.99 -6.92
C GLY A 248 2.48 -20.85 -5.71
N GLU A 249 3.72 -20.80 -5.24
CA GLU A 249 4.26 -21.66 -4.18
C GLU A 249 4.79 -20.86 -2.98
N SER A 250 5.51 -19.77 -3.26
CA SER A 250 6.15 -18.94 -2.25
C SER A 250 6.18 -17.46 -2.64
N PHE A 251 6.51 -16.61 -1.67
CA PHE A 251 6.80 -15.21 -1.93
C PHE A 251 8.25 -15.06 -2.41
N THR A 252 8.46 -14.28 -3.46
CA THR A 252 9.79 -13.98 -4.00
C THR A 252 9.89 -12.51 -4.39
N GLU A 253 11.09 -11.94 -4.33
CA GLU A 253 11.32 -10.60 -4.88
C GLU A 253 11.04 -10.57 -6.39
N ILE A 254 10.46 -9.48 -6.86
CA ILE A 254 10.33 -9.21 -8.29
C ILE A 254 11.68 -8.65 -8.75
N VAL A 255 12.34 -9.35 -9.67
CA VAL A 255 13.57 -8.88 -10.30
C VAL A 255 13.24 -8.55 -11.75
N ASN A 256 13.47 -7.30 -12.15
CA ASN A 256 13.42 -6.94 -13.56
C ASN A 256 14.69 -7.45 -14.24
N SER A 257 14.61 -8.60 -14.91
CA SER A 257 15.74 -9.27 -15.56
C SER A 257 16.13 -8.69 -16.92
N GLU A 258 15.71 -7.47 -17.26
CA GLU A 258 15.97 -6.85 -18.55
C GLU A 258 16.55 -5.44 -18.37
N ARG A 259 17.89 -5.39 -18.37
CA ARG A 259 18.67 -4.35 -19.04
C ARG A 259 19.66 -5.04 -19.96
#